data_AF-A0A368B753-F1
#
_entry.id   AF-A0A368B753-F1
#
_cell.length_a   1.000
_cell.length_b   1.000
_cell.length_c   1.000
_cell.angle_alpha   90.00
_cell.angle_beta   90.00
_cell.angle_gamma   90.00
#
_symmetry.space_group_name_H-M   'P 1'
#
loop_
_entity.id
_entity.type
_entity.pdbx_description
1 polymer ?
#
loop_
_entity_poly.entity_id
_entity_poly.type
_entity_poly.pdbx_seq_one_letter_code
_entity_poly.pdbx_strand_id
1 'polypeptide(L)'
;MEKIKPLLLPLALVFAAIAVFEFGARYGATNMRAYAIASELQFPLNIFAQNKANMDNSSKEYFAMMIDKGIAAGAMHRQIWYLARDAQAALDSLLSYALKVRGDAVTERYASMEASEDITALNQTKLEEIREALAEAKLDLIDKAPKVAEQEAE
;
A
#
# COMPACT_ATOMS: atom_id res chain seq x y z
N MET A 1 -48.74 -10.82 -4.01
CA MET A 1 -47.43 -11.36 -4.43
C MET A 1 -47.32 -11.64 -5.93
N GLU A 2 -48.36 -12.13 -6.61
CA GLU A 2 -48.26 -12.49 -8.04
C GLU A 2 -47.87 -11.34 -8.98
N LYS A 3 -48.30 -10.10 -8.68
CA LYS A 3 -47.96 -8.92 -9.48
C LYS A 3 -46.48 -8.50 -9.41
N ILE A 4 -45.74 -8.94 -8.38
CA ILE A 4 -44.32 -8.58 -8.17
C ILE A 4 -43.40 -9.63 -8.78
N LYS A 5 -43.82 -10.91 -8.83
CA LYS A 5 -43.05 -12.01 -9.44
C LYS A 5 -42.47 -11.69 -10.84
N PRO A 6 -43.21 -11.10 -11.80
CA PRO A 6 -42.65 -10.80 -13.12
C PRO A 6 -41.62 -9.66 -13.10
N LEU A 7 -41.62 -8.82 -12.06
CA LEU A 7 -40.66 -7.72 -11.88
C LEU A 7 -39.35 -8.16 -11.22
N LEU A 8 -39.33 -9.32 -10.54
CA LEU A 8 -38.13 -9.80 -9.83
C LEU A 8 -36.99 -10.14 -10.79
N LEU A 9 -37.28 -10.76 -11.93
CA LEU A 9 -36.26 -11.17 -12.89
C LEU A 9 -35.58 -9.97 -13.59
N PRO A 10 -36.31 -8.98 -14.14
CA PRO A 10 -35.69 -7.75 -14.67
C PRO A 10 -34.90 -6.99 -13.61
N LEU A 11 -35.42 -6.91 -12.38
CA LEU A 11 -34.77 -6.20 -11.29
C LEU A 11 -33.46 -6.89 -10.88
N ALA A 12 -33.45 -8.23 -10.80
CA ALA A 12 -32.25 -9.02 -10.55
C ALA A 12 -31.19 -8.81 -11.65
N LEU A 13 -31.60 -8.72 -12.92
CA LEU A 13 -30.68 -8.43 -14.03
C LEU A 13 -30.05 -7.04 -13.92
N VAL A 14 -30.83 -6.02 -13.54
CA VAL A 14 -30.31 -4.66 -13.32
C VAL A 14 -29.30 -4.65 -12.16
N PHE A 15 -29.62 -5.29 -11.03
CA PHE A 15 -28.69 -5.38 -9.91
C PHE A 15 -27.43 -6.17 -10.24
N ALA A 16 -27.55 -7.25 -11.01
CA ALA A 16 -26.40 -8.02 -11.49
C ALA A 16 -25.50 -7.18 -12.39
N ALA A 17 -26.08 -6.40 -13.32
CA ALA A 17 -25.32 -5.51 -14.19
C ALA A 17 -24.58 -4.40 -13.41
N ILE A 18 -25.24 -3.78 -12.43
CA ILE A 18 -24.63 -2.78 -11.55
C ILE A 18 -23.48 -3.40 -10.75
N ALA A 19 -23.69 -4.59 -10.18
CA ALA A 19 -22.67 -5.29 -9.40
C ALA A 19 -21.43 -5.61 -10.25
N VAL A 20 -21.60 -6.09 -11.48
CA VAL A 20 -20.48 -6.38 -12.39
C VAL A 20 -19.72 -5.10 -12.77
N PHE A 21 -20.43 -4.02 -13.07
CA PHE A 21 -19.80 -2.75 -13.43
C PHE A 21 -19.04 -2.13 -12.26
N GLU A 22 -19.65 -2.07 -11.08
CA GLU A 22 -19.00 -1.54 -9.88
C GLU A 22 -17.80 -2.38 -9.47
N PHE A 23 -17.91 -3.71 -9.51
CA PHE A 23 -16.79 -4.60 -9.18
C PHE A 23 -15.65 -4.42 -10.18
N GLY A 24 -15.93 -4.35 -11.49
CA GLY A 24 -14.93 -4.12 -12.53
C GLY A 24 -14.25 -2.76 -12.40
N ALA A 25 -15.01 -1.69 -12.16
CA ALA A 25 -14.47 -0.34 -12.00
C ALA A 25 -13.60 -0.22 -10.73
N ARG A 26 -14.06 -0.76 -9.60
CA ARG A 26 -13.29 -0.79 -8.35
C ARG A 26 -12.03 -1.63 -8.50
N TYR A 27 -12.12 -2.79 -9.16
CA TYR A 27 -10.96 -3.63 -9.45
C TYR A 27 -9.92 -2.88 -10.29
N GLY A 28 -10.33 -2.24 -11.40
CA GLY A 28 -9.44 -1.45 -12.24
C GLY A 28 -8.78 -0.30 -11.46
N ALA A 29 -9.56 0.46 -10.69
CA ALA A 29 -9.07 1.59 -9.90
C ALA A 29 -8.06 1.16 -8.83
N THR A 30 -8.34 0.07 -8.10
CA THR A 30 -7.45 -0.46 -7.06
C THR A 30 -6.11 -0.92 -7.65
N ASN A 31 -6.13 -1.57 -8.81
CA ASN A 31 -4.91 -2.02 -9.48
C ASN A 31 -4.08 -0.85 -10.01
N MET A 32 -4.73 0.13 -10.66
CA MET A 32 -4.03 1.35 -11.11
C MET A 32 -3.43 2.12 -9.95
N ARG A 33 -4.11 2.15 -8.79
CA ARG A 33 -3.58 2.79 -7.59
C ARG A 33 -2.34 2.08 -7.04
N ALA A 34 -2.25 0.76 -7.12
CA ALA A 34 -1.04 0.03 -6.73
C ALA A 34 0.17 0.44 -7.61
N TYR A 35 -0.04 0.50 -8.94
CA TYR A 35 0.99 0.99 -9.87
C TYR A 35 1.36 2.46 -9.64
N ALA A 36 0.37 3.32 -9.35
CA ALA A 36 0.60 4.73 -9.07
C ALA A 36 1.44 4.91 -7.81
N ILE A 37 1.08 4.25 -6.70
CA ILE A 37 1.86 4.28 -5.45
C ILE A 37 3.29 3.82 -5.71
N ALA A 38 3.47 2.72 -6.46
CA ALA A 38 4.79 2.24 -6.80
C ALA A 38 5.58 3.29 -7.61
N SER A 39 4.99 3.82 -8.68
CA SER A 39 5.66 4.79 -9.54
C SER A 39 6.01 6.09 -8.79
N GLU A 40 5.11 6.58 -7.94
CA GLU A 40 5.31 7.79 -7.13
C GLU A 40 6.41 7.61 -6.06
N LEU A 41 6.52 6.42 -5.46
CA LEU A 41 7.54 6.13 -4.46
C LEU A 41 8.93 5.89 -5.08
N GLN A 42 8.99 5.42 -6.33
CA GLN A 42 10.25 5.07 -6.99
C GLN A 42 11.21 6.26 -7.12
N PHE A 43 10.69 7.42 -7.55
CA PHE A 43 11.52 8.62 -7.73
C PHE A 43 12.18 9.12 -6.44
N PRO A 44 11.46 9.45 -5.35
CA PRO A 44 12.07 9.94 -4.12
C PRO A 44 12.99 8.89 -3.51
N LEU A 45 12.67 7.60 -3.62
CA LEU A 45 13.48 6.51 -3.11
C LEU A 45 14.84 6.41 -3.82
N ASN A 46 14.86 6.49 -5.15
CA ASN A 46 16.08 6.47 -5.94
C ASN A 46 16.98 7.67 -5.61
N ILE A 47 16.39 8.87 -5.53
CA ILE A 47 17.13 10.08 -5.21
C ILE A 47 17.73 9.99 -3.80
N PHE A 48 16.95 9.54 -2.82
CA PHE A 48 17.43 9.35 -1.46
C PHE A 48 18.53 8.29 -1.38
N ALA A 49 18.33 7.09 -1.94
CA ALA A 49 19.30 6.00 -1.87
C ALA A 49 20.65 6.36 -2.52
N GLN A 50 20.63 7.10 -3.64
CA GLN A 50 21.85 7.47 -4.36
C GLN A 50 22.58 8.68 -3.74
N ASN A 51 21.83 9.63 -3.17
CA ASN A 51 22.39 10.93 -2.78
C ASN A 51 22.37 11.20 -1.27
N LYS A 52 21.90 10.26 -0.45
CA LYS A 52 21.78 10.45 1.02
C LYS A 52 23.05 11.01 1.65
N ALA A 53 24.23 10.57 1.24
CA ALA A 53 25.49 11.07 1.82
C ALA A 53 25.74 12.56 1.54
N ASN A 54 25.31 13.04 0.38
CA ASN A 54 25.59 14.39 -0.13
C ASN A 54 24.44 15.38 0.08
N MET A 55 23.26 14.91 0.48
CA MET A 55 22.12 15.76 0.79
C MET A 55 22.33 16.56 2.08
N ASP A 56 21.91 17.82 2.08
CA ASP A 56 21.74 18.60 3.30
C ASP A 56 20.61 18.01 4.18
N ASN A 57 20.56 18.44 5.44
CA ASN A 57 19.62 17.89 6.41
C ASN A 57 18.16 18.16 6.06
N SER A 58 17.84 19.32 5.46
CA SER A 58 16.47 19.67 5.09
C SER A 58 16.00 18.79 3.94
N SER A 59 16.84 18.60 2.91
CA SER A 59 16.54 17.68 1.81
C SER A 59 16.37 16.24 2.30
N LYS A 60 17.25 15.77 3.20
CA LYS A 60 17.15 14.42 3.80
C LYS A 60 15.81 14.22 4.49
N GLU A 61 15.38 15.17 5.31
CA GLU A 61 14.13 15.08 6.05
C GLU A 61 12.91 15.13 5.11
N TYR A 62 12.94 16.01 4.11
CA TYR A 62 11.89 16.10 3.10
C TYR A 62 11.70 14.79 2.33
N PHE A 63 12.79 14.22 1.79
CA PHE A 63 12.73 12.94 1.07
C PHE A 63 12.36 11.79 2.00
N ALA A 64 12.87 11.76 3.24
CA ALA A 64 12.47 10.76 4.23
C ALA A 64 10.97 10.82 4.49
N MET A 65 10.38 12.01 4.66
CA MET A 65 8.93 12.17 4.81
C MET A 65 8.15 11.65 3.61
N MET A 66 8.58 11.97 2.39
CA MET A 66 7.90 11.51 1.18
C MET A 66 7.94 9.98 1.06
N ILE A 67 9.10 9.39 1.33
CA ILE A 67 9.30 7.93 1.33
C ILE A 67 8.47 7.27 2.41
N ASP A 68 8.53 7.75 3.66
CA ASP A 68 7.80 7.19 4.80
C ASP A 68 6.28 7.18 4.53
N LYS A 69 5.74 8.29 3.97
CA LYS A 69 4.34 8.37 3.54
C LYS A 69 4.01 7.39 2.43
N GLY A 70 4.88 7.25 1.43
CA GLY A 70 4.70 6.30 0.33
C GLY A 70 4.74 4.85 0.79
N ILE A 71 5.63 4.50 1.73
CA ILE A 71 5.68 3.16 2.34
C ILE A 71 4.39 2.89 3.10
N ALA A 72 3.93 3.82 3.94
CA ALA A 72 2.67 3.66 4.67
C ALA A 72 1.47 3.51 3.73
N ALA A 73 1.38 4.34 2.69
CA ALA A 73 0.32 4.25 1.69
C ALA A 73 0.34 2.91 0.95
N GLY A 74 1.52 2.42 0.55
CA GLY A 74 1.66 1.14 -0.12
C GLY A 74 1.35 -0.04 0.80
N ALA A 75 1.82 -0.03 2.04
CA ALA A 75 1.51 -1.05 3.04
C ALA A 75 0.00 -1.15 3.29
N MET A 76 -0.68 -0.01 3.48
CA MET A 76 -2.14 0.04 3.59
C MET A 76 -2.85 -0.48 2.34
N HIS A 77 -2.32 -0.16 1.14
CA HIS A 77 -2.92 -0.60 -0.12
C HIS A 77 -2.73 -2.10 -0.37
N ARG A 78 -1.66 -2.72 0.14
CA ARG A 78 -1.45 -4.18 0.08
C ARG A 78 -2.52 -4.98 0.79
N GLN A 79 -3.13 -4.43 1.85
CA GLN A 79 -4.18 -5.11 2.61
C GLN A 79 -5.50 -5.27 1.82
N ILE A 80 -5.60 -4.72 0.60
CA ILE A 80 -6.77 -4.88 -0.24
C ILE A 80 -6.78 -6.28 -0.88
N TRP A 81 -7.83 -7.05 -0.56
CA TRP A 81 -8.02 -8.44 -0.97
C TRP A 81 -7.92 -8.72 -2.49
N TYR A 82 -8.22 -7.75 -3.36
CA TYR A 82 -8.37 -7.98 -4.80
C TYR A 82 -7.39 -7.17 -5.67
N LEU A 83 -6.09 -7.39 -5.45
CA LEU A 83 -5.06 -6.93 -6.39
C LEU A 83 -4.82 -7.98 -7.49
N ALA A 84 -4.70 -7.52 -8.73
CA ALA A 84 -4.15 -8.28 -9.84
C ALA A 84 -2.70 -8.66 -9.51
N ARG A 85 -2.29 -9.87 -9.90
CA ARG A 85 -0.96 -10.41 -9.62
C ARG A 85 0.16 -9.43 -9.99
N ASP A 86 0.09 -8.83 -11.18
CA ASP A 86 1.14 -7.93 -11.67
C ASP A 86 1.17 -6.60 -10.91
N ALA A 87 -0.01 -6.08 -10.53
CA ALA A 87 -0.13 -4.85 -9.75
C ALA A 87 0.41 -5.05 -8.32
N GLN A 88 0.09 -6.21 -7.72
CA GLN A 88 0.64 -6.62 -6.44
C GLN A 88 2.16 -6.82 -6.54
N ALA A 89 2.66 -7.52 -7.56
CA ALA A 89 4.08 -7.75 -7.74
C ALA A 89 4.88 -6.45 -7.91
N ALA A 90 4.35 -5.48 -8.67
CA ALA A 90 4.98 -4.17 -8.83
C ALA A 90 5.02 -3.39 -7.51
N LEU A 91 3.92 -3.41 -6.75
CA LEU A 91 3.85 -2.77 -5.44
C LEU A 91 4.80 -3.45 -4.43
N ASP A 92 4.78 -4.77 -4.35
CA ASP A 92 5.58 -5.59 -3.45
C ASP A 92 7.07 -5.42 -3.74
N SER A 93 7.47 -5.49 -5.02
CA SER A 93 8.87 -5.30 -5.42
C SER A 93 9.42 -3.96 -4.94
N LEU A 94 8.65 -2.89 -5.10
CA LEU A 94 9.11 -1.57 -4.67
C LEU A 94 9.06 -1.41 -3.14
N LEU A 95 7.99 -1.89 -2.49
CA LEU A 95 7.89 -1.83 -1.04
C LEU A 95 8.99 -2.64 -0.36
N SER A 96 9.34 -3.81 -0.87
CA SER A 96 10.51 -4.57 -0.40
C SER A 96 11.79 -3.73 -0.45
N TYR A 97 12.02 -3.01 -1.56
CA TYR A 97 13.19 -2.14 -1.66
C TYR A 97 13.10 -0.94 -0.71
N ALA A 98 11.95 -0.28 -0.63
CA ALA A 98 11.74 0.87 0.25
C ALA A 98 11.90 0.51 1.74
N LEU A 99 11.37 -0.64 2.15
CA LEU A 99 11.51 -1.18 3.50
C LEU A 99 12.96 -1.57 3.82
N LYS A 100 13.76 -2.02 2.84
CA LYS A 100 15.21 -2.20 3.05
C LYS A 100 15.95 -0.88 3.28
N VAL A 101 15.52 0.19 2.59
CA VAL A 101 16.18 1.50 2.68
C VAL A 101 15.78 2.27 3.94
N ARG A 102 14.51 2.19 4.35
CA ARG A 102 13.92 3.03 5.41
C ARG A 102 12.98 2.31 6.38
N GLY A 103 12.84 0.99 6.32
CA GLY A 103 11.86 0.21 7.08
C GLY A 103 11.85 0.47 8.59
N ASP A 104 13.01 0.38 9.25
CA ASP A 104 13.08 0.60 10.69
C ASP A 104 12.67 2.03 11.08
N ALA A 105 13.10 3.00 10.29
CA ALA A 105 12.89 4.39 10.61
C ALA A 105 11.48 4.89 10.26
N VAL A 106 10.78 4.28 9.29
CA VAL A 106 9.34 4.53 9.08
C VAL A 106 8.51 3.91 10.21
N THR A 107 8.87 2.71 10.69
CA THR A 107 8.22 2.09 11.85
C THR A 107 8.37 2.97 13.10
N GLU A 108 9.59 3.44 13.38
CA GLU A 108 9.85 4.34 14.51
C GLU A 108 9.06 5.65 14.40
N ARG A 109 9.02 6.25 13.20
CA ARG A 109 8.25 7.47 12.95
C ARG A 109 6.78 7.31 13.32
N TYR A 110 6.11 6.29 12.80
CA TYR A 110 4.69 6.09 13.08
C TYR A 110 4.42 5.63 14.52
N ALA A 111 5.36 4.95 15.18
CA ALA A 111 5.27 4.67 16.61
C ALA A 111 5.38 5.96 17.45
N SER A 112 6.29 6.88 17.09
CA SER A 112 6.51 8.13 17.81
C SER A 112 5.35 9.13 17.69
N MET A 113 4.52 9.02 16.65
CA MET A 113 3.33 9.88 16.47
C MET A 113 2.25 9.65 17.53
N GLU A 114 2.17 8.46 18.12
CA GLU A 114 1.30 8.16 19.26
C GLU A 114 1.69 8.95 20.52
N ALA A 115 2.99 9.20 20.69
CA ALA A 115 3.55 9.91 21.84
C ALA A 115 3.51 11.44 21.70
N SER A 116 3.12 11.97 20.53
CA SER A 116 3.02 13.41 20.29
C SER A 116 1.62 13.93 20.64
N GLU A 117 1.50 15.05 21.35
CA GLU A 117 0.20 15.69 21.66
C GLU A 117 -0.51 16.28 20.42
N ASP A 118 0.12 16.21 19.24
CA ASP A 118 -0.35 16.73 17.95
C ASP A 118 -1.27 15.76 17.17
N ILE A 119 -1.91 14.80 17.86
CA ILE A 119 -2.93 13.88 17.29
C ILE A 119 -4.24 14.64 17.04
N THR A 120 -4.21 15.66 16.20
CA THR A 120 -5.39 16.29 15.61
C THR A 120 -5.49 16.04 14.11
N ALA A 121 -4.44 15.52 13.45
CA ALA A 121 -4.43 15.26 12.00
C ALA A 121 -4.67 13.78 11.59
N LEU A 122 -4.39 12.80 12.46
CA LEU A 122 -4.68 11.38 12.26
C LEU A 122 -5.47 10.88 13.47
N ASN A 123 -6.68 10.38 13.29
CA ASN A 123 -7.40 9.69 14.37
C ASN A 123 -6.56 8.45 14.79
N GLN A 124 -6.46 8.17 16.10
CA GLN A 124 -5.70 7.04 16.66
C GLN A 124 -5.98 5.72 15.94
N THR A 125 -7.23 5.48 15.53
CA THR A 125 -7.62 4.31 14.73
C THR A 125 -6.84 4.21 13.40
N LYS A 126 -6.66 5.33 12.70
CA LYS A 126 -5.94 5.34 11.42
C LYS A 126 -4.44 5.12 11.60
N LEU A 127 -3.89 5.61 12.71
CA LEU A 127 -2.50 5.39 13.07
C LEU A 127 -2.25 3.90 13.36
N GLU A 128 -3.16 3.25 14.06
CA GLU A 128 -3.07 1.81 14.34
C GLU A 128 -3.13 0.98 13.05
N GLU A 129 -4.09 1.27 12.16
CA GLU A 129 -4.16 0.60 10.85
C GLU A 129 -2.85 0.71 10.07
N ILE A 130 -2.23 1.89 10.06
CA ILE A 130 -0.94 2.09 9.38
C ILE A 130 0.16 1.23 10.02
N ARG A 131 0.20 1.15 11.35
CA ARG A 131 1.21 0.35 12.06
C ARG A 131 1.04 -1.14 11.80
N GLU A 132 -0.19 -1.63 11.85
CA GLU A 132 -0.52 -3.02 11.52
C GLU A 132 -0.10 -3.35 10.09
N ALA A 133 -0.47 -2.50 9.13
CA ALA A 133 -0.10 -2.69 7.72
C ALA A 133 1.42 -2.66 7.50
N LEU A 134 2.14 -1.77 8.19
CA LEU A 134 3.60 -1.71 8.13
C LEU A 134 4.25 -2.97 8.73
N ALA A 135 3.73 -3.45 9.85
CA ALA A 135 4.24 -4.66 10.50
C ALA A 135 4.02 -5.90 9.61
N GLU A 136 2.84 -6.03 9.02
CA GLU A 136 2.52 -7.10 8.07
C GLU A 136 3.39 -7.01 6.81
N ALA A 137 3.53 -5.83 6.22
CA ALA A 137 4.38 -5.63 5.05
C ALA A 137 5.85 -5.97 5.35
N LYS A 138 6.38 -5.60 6.52
CA LYS A 138 7.75 -5.96 6.93
C LYS A 138 7.89 -7.47 7.11
N LEU A 139 6.94 -8.09 7.80
CA LEU A 139 6.92 -9.52 8.02
C LEU A 139 6.96 -10.29 6.69
N ASP A 140 6.08 -9.94 5.76
CA ASP A 140 5.92 -10.67 4.50
C ASP A 140 7.04 -10.38 3.50
N LEU A 141 7.43 -9.11 3.36
CA LEU A 141 8.33 -8.65 2.29
C LEU A 141 9.80 -8.61 2.69
N ILE A 142 10.11 -8.68 3.99
CA ILE A 142 11.48 -8.66 4.52
C ILE A 142 11.77 -9.94 5.30
N ASP A 143 11.01 -10.22 6.36
CA ASP A 143 11.37 -11.27 7.32
C ASP A 143 11.10 -12.69 6.80
N LYS A 144 9.99 -12.86 6.06
CA LYS A 144 9.57 -14.10 5.41
C LYS A 144 9.88 -14.15 3.92
N ALA A 145 10.55 -13.13 3.38
CA ALA A 145 10.88 -13.12 1.96
C ALA A 145 11.73 -14.36 1.62
N PRO A 146 11.39 -15.12 0.55
CA PRO A 146 12.16 -16.27 0.15
C PRO A 146 13.61 -15.84 -0.10
N LYS A 147 14.55 -16.48 0.61
CA LYS A 147 15.97 -16.26 0.35
C LYS A 147 16.24 -16.79 -1.05
N VAL A 148 16.90 -15.99 -1.88
CA VAL A 148 17.20 -16.25 -3.31
C VAL A 148 17.78 -17.65 -3.60
N ALA A 149 18.26 -18.36 -2.57
CA ALA A 149 18.75 -19.73 -2.65
C ALA A 149 17.69 -20.82 -2.98
N GLU A 150 16.37 -20.53 -2.94
CA GLU A 150 15.33 -21.54 -3.21
C GLU A 150 14.73 -21.49 -4.63
N GLN A 151 15.17 -20.57 -5.50
CA GLN A 151 14.65 -20.45 -6.88
C GLN A 151 15.49 -21.16 -7.96
N GLU A 152 16.60 -21.80 -7.60
CA GLU A 152 17.44 -22.57 -8.56
C GLU A 152 17.26 -24.10 -8.45
N ALA A 153 16.25 -24.56 -7.70
CA ALA A 153 15.97 -25.99 -7.52
C ALA A 153 14.52 -26.34 -7.95
N GLU A 154 14.17 -26.04 -9.20
CA GLU A 154 13.09 -26.75 -9.91
C GLU A 154 13.42 -26.89 -11.40
#